data_AF-A7SZ91-F1
#
_entry.id   AF-A7SZ91-F1
#
_cell.length_a   1.000
_cell.length_b   1.000
_cell.length_c   1.000
_cell.angle_alpha   90.00
_cell.angle_beta   90.00
_cell.angle_gamma   90.00
#
_symmetry.space_group_name_H-M   'P 1'
#
loop_
_entity.id
_entity.type
_entity.pdbx_description
1 polymer ?
#
loop_
_entity_poly.entity_id
_entity_poly.type
_entity_poly.pdbx_seq_one_letter_code
_entity_poly.pdbx_strand_id
1 'polypeptide(L)' 'EFKLLKPEEVAKQWGKVKHRPKMNYEKLSRSLRFYYKQRILKKVRNHCSCRSEE' A
#
# COMPACT_ATOMS: atom_id res chain seq x y z
N GLU A 1 12.59 -7.51 -0.80
CA GLU A 1 11.61 -6.69 -1.54
C GLU A 1 10.34 -7.50 -1.71
N PHE A 2 9.16 -6.88 -1.75
CA PHE A 2 7.91 -7.59 -2.00
C PHE A 2 7.04 -6.80 -2.98
N LYS A 3 6.25 -7.52 -3.79
CA LYS A 3 5.28 -6.95 -4.72
C LYS A 3 3.89 -7.43 -4.34
N LEU A 4 2.95 -6.48 -4.25
CA LEU A 4 1.55 -6.80 -4.07
C LEU A 4 0.98 -7.26 -5.42
N LEU A 5 0.82 -8.57 -5.59
CA LEU A 5 0.24 -9.15 -6.81
C LEU A 5 -1.26 -8.85 -6.92
N LYS A 6 -1.98 -8.89 -5.80
CA LYS A 6 -3.42 -8.63 -5.70
C LYS A 6 -3.70 -7.58 -4.62
N PRO A 7 -3.60 -6.29 -4.96
CA PRO A 7 -3.70 -5.20 -3.97
C PRO A 7 -5.05 -5.14 -3.24
N GLU A 8 -6.15 -5.49 -3.92
CA GLU A 8 -7.49 -5.51 -3.33
C GLU A 8 -7.65 -6.58 -2.24
N GLU A 9 -7.17 -7.80 -2.51
CA GLU A 9 -7.23 -8.90 -1.55
C GLU A 9 -6.38 -8.61 -0.31
N VAL A 10 -5.18 -8.03 -0.50
CA VAL A 10 -4.35 -7.59 0.63
C VAL A 10 -5.07 -6.53 1.46
N ALA A 11 -5.77 -5.59 0.83
CA ALA A 11 -6.54 -4.58 1.54
C ALA A 11 -7.72 -5.17 2.31
N LYS A 12 -8.43 -6.16 1.76
CA LYS A 12 -9.50 -6.88 2.47
C LYS A 12 -8.95 -7.65 3.67
N GLN A 13 -7.87 -8.39 3.49
CA GLN A 13 -7.22 -9.14 4.58
C GLN A 13 -6.71 -8.20 5.67
N TRP A 14 -6.09 -7.10 5.29
CA TRP A 14 -5.67 -6.06 6.24
C TRP A 14 -6.86 -5.44 6.98
N GLY A 15 -7.96 -5.18 6.26
CA GLY A 15 -9.23 -4.75 6.85
C GLY A 15 -9.76 -5.74 7.87
N LYS A 16 -9.72 -7.04 7.57
CA LYS A 16 -10.14 -8.11 8.49
C LYS A 16 -9.30 -8.11 9.77
N VAL A 17 -7.97 -8.01 9.65
CA VAL A 17 -7.04 -7.96 10.79
C VAL A 17 -7.25 -6.72 11.66
N LYS A 18 -7.55 -5.57 11.04
CA LYS A 18 -7.77 -4.30 11.75
C LYS A 18 -9.24 -4.03 12.10
N HIS A 19 -10.14 -5.00 11.88
CA HIS A 19 -11.59 -4.85 12.03
C HIS A 19 -12.17 -3.63 11.29
N ARG A 20 -11.63 -3.33 10.11
CA ARG A 20 -12.10 -2.28 9.19
C ARG A 20 -12.73 -2.91 7.93
N PRO A 21 -14.05 -3.18 7.92
CA PRO A 21 -14.70 -3.88 6.81
C PRO A 21 -14.75 -3.07 5.50
N LYS A 22 -14.66 -1.73 5.58
CA LYS A 22 -14.63 -0.82 4.42
C LYS A 22 -13.20 -0.44 3.99
N MET A 23 -12.23 -1.33 4.23
CA MET A 23 -10.82 -1.14 3.84
C MET A 23 -10.64 -1.46 2.36
N ASN A 24 -10.02 -0.53 1.62
CA ASN A 24 -9.68 -0.69 0.21
C ASN A 24 -8.20 -0.38 -0.01
N TYR A 25 -7.69 -0.68 -1.21
CA TYR A 25 -6.27 -0.49 -1.51
C TYR A 25 -5.86 0.99 -1.44
N GLU A 26 -6.73 1.93 -1.83
CA GLU A 26 -6.42 3.36 -1.75
C GLU A 26 -6.14 3.81 -0.30
N LYS A 27 -7.00 3.44 0.65
CA LYS A 27 -6.80 3.73 2.07
C LYS A 27 -5.56 3.02 2.63
N LEU A 28 -5.35 1.76 2.26
CA LEU A 28 -4.15 1.01 2.65
C LEU A 28 -2.88 1.69 2.13
N SER A 29 -2.85 2.10 0.87
CA SER A 29 -1.71 2.78 0.25
C SER A 29 -1.40 4.11 0.95
N ARG A 30 -2.41 4.78 1.52
CA ARG A 30 -2.21 5.98 2.35
C ARG A 30 -1.52 5.64 3.66
N SER A 31 -1.93 4.57 4.34
CA SER A 31 -1.25 4.07 5.54
C SER A 31 0.21 3.68 5.26
N LEU A 32 0.47 2.98 4.13
CA LEU A 32 1.82 2.59 3.73
C LEU A 32 2.76 3.78 3.53
N ARG A 33 2.24 4.93 3.07
CA ARG A 33 3.04 6.16 2.93
C ARG A 33 3.55 6.70 4.27
N PHE A 34 2.80 6.52 5.37
CA PHE A 34 3.30 6.90 6.69
C PHE A 34 4.49 6.05 7.12
N TYR A 35 4.53 4.78 6.71
CA TYR A 35 5.68 3.93 6.98
C TYR A 35 6.94 4.33 6.21
N TYR A 36 6.80 5.02 5.08
CA TYR A 36 7.95 5.62 4.38
C TYR A 36 8.60 6.73 5.21
N LYS A 37 7.78 7.60 5.80
CA LYS A 37 8.26 8.67 6.69
C LYS A 37 8.90 8.10 7.96
N GLN A 38 8.31 7.04 8.52
CA GLN A 38 8.82 6.36 9.72
C GLN A 38 10.01 5.44 9.44
N ARG A 39 10.50 5.36 8.19
CA ARG A 39 11.61 4.49 7.74
C ARG A 39 11.39 2.99 7.98
N ILE A 40 10.16 2.56 8.26
CA ILE A 40 9.76 1.15 8.42
C ILE A 40 9.67 0.46 7.05
N LEU A 41 9.26 1.20 6.03
CA LEU A 41 9.16 0.74 4.64
C LEU A 41 9.88 1.71 3.72
N LYS A 42 10.43 1.22 2.60
CA LYS A 42 11.05 2.04 1.56
C LYS A 42 10.43 1.68 0.21
N LYS A 43 9.91 2.69 -0.51
CA LYS A 43 9.43 2.50 -1.88
C LYS A 43 10.63 2.19 -2.78
N VAL A 44 10.63 1.02 -3.41
CA VAL A 44 11.62 0.66 -4.43
C VAL A 44 11.27 1.41 -5.71
N ARG A 45 12.23 2.20 -6.23
CA ARG A 45 12.04 3.04 -7.44
C ARG A 45 12.19 2.24 -8.75
N ASN A 46 12.72 1.03 -8.69
CA ASN A 46 13.10 0.26 -9.89
C ASN A 46 11.92 -0.40 -10.62
N HIS A 47 10.71 -0.30 -10.08
CA HIS A 47 9.48 -0.63 -10.79
C HIS A 47 8.63 0.63 -10.96
N CYS A 48 9.02 1.46 -11.92
CA CYS A 48 8.18 2.53 -12.43
C CYS A 48 6.94 1.93 -13.12
N SER A 49 5.76 2.05 -12.51
CA SER A 49 4.54 2.28 -13.28
C SER A 49 4.08 3.70 -12.98
N CYS A 50 4.09 4.53 -14.02
CA CYS A 50 3.46 5.84 -14.12
C CYS A 50 4.11 6.97 -13.30
N ARG A 51 5.03 7.67 -13.98
CA ARG A 51 5.22 9.11 -13.88
C ARG A 51 3.91 9.75 -14.39
N SER A 52 3.15 10.37 -13.51
CA SER A 52 2.28 11.48 -13.88
C SER A 52 2.90 12.68 -13.21
N GLU A 53 3.72 13.39 -13.99
CA GLU A 53 3.91 14.81 -13.78
C GLU A 53 2.59 15.48 -14.11
N GLU A 54 2.07 16.24 -13.15
CA GLU A 54 1.33 17.47 -13.40
C GLU A 54 1.82 18.47 -12.36
#